data_AF-A0A9D8MQ15-F1
#
_entry.id   AF-A0A9D8MQ15-F1
#
_cell.length_a   1.000
_cell.length_b   1.000
_cell.length_c   1.000
_cell.angle_alpha   90.00
_cell.angle_beta   90.00
_cell.angle_gamma   90.00
#
_symmetry.space_group_name_H-M   'P 1'
#
loop_
_entity.id
_entity.type
_entity.pdbx_description
1 polymer ?
#
loop_
_entity_poly.entity_id
_entity_poly.type
_entity_poly.pdbx_seq_one_letter_code
_entity_poly.pdbx_strand_id
1 'polypeptide(L)'
;MTKRTFLTIILALLVLAGHAQLMTEGQLKVEVSEEVELMSILSRAAGRPEFSNDLAAQYSKDVESWFSEYRQHPMVTYYQDIIAKYGIGYDRVTNMAIHLEIAKGKVKLIGNRSELINGWENMDLDDFIKRLNKYYKDTRFHEFFEQHQSFYQDFLKTYQTSVVPHIHPEWYSKFFNGTEPTDRFRAIIGFTYGTTNNGAWRQLPGQPREVFAVLGYQIVPMKGRPLYDASLPIHEYAHAFVNPLLDNPDNAASIESVGQELLQLSQAAMQQQAYPTWQIVV
;
A
#
# COMPACT_ATOMS: atom_id res chain seq x y z
N MET A 1 45.89 -4.73 -24.19
CA MET A 1 45.41 -5.64 -23.12
C MET A 1 45.63 -7.07 -23.55
N THR A 2 46.25 -7.89 -22.71
CA THR A 2 46.40 -9.33 -23.03
C THR A 2 45.05 -10.03 -22.81
N LYS A 3 44.78 -11.12 -23.53
CA LYS A 3 43.51 -11.88 -23.42
C LYS A 3 43.16 -12.24 -21.97
N ARG A 4 44.17 -12.43 -21.11
CA ARG A 4 44.01 -12.65 -19.66
C ARG A 4 43.45 -11.44 -18.93
N THR A 5 43.91 -10.21 -19.22
CA THR A 5 43.38 -8.99 -18.56
C THR A 5 41.94 -8.69 -18.96
N PHE A 6 41.55 -9.02 -20.20
CA PHE A 6 40.17 -8.85 -20.69
C PHE A 6 39.20 -9.84 -20.01
N LEU A 7 39.64 -11.08 -19.79
CA LEU A 7 38.83 -12.12 -19.13
C LEU A 7 38.58 -11.81 -17.64
N THR A 8 39.57 -11.27 -16.93
CA THR A 8 39.44 -10.91 -15.51
C THR A 8 38.48 -9.74 -15.31
N ILE A 9 38.47 -8.75 -16.22
CA ILE A 9 37.55 -7.61 -16.16
C ILE A 9 36.11 -8.05 -16.46
N ILE A 10 35.89 -8.98 -17.40
CA ILE A 10 34.56 -9.55 -17.67
C ILE A 10 34.06 -10.37 -16.48
N LEU A 11 34.91 -11.17 -15.83
CA LEU A 11 34.52 -11.90 -14.62
C LEU A 11 34.17 -10.96 -13.45
N ALA A 12 34.93 -9.87 -13.27
CA ALA A 12 34.64 -8.86 -12.24
C ALA A 12 33.34 -8.09 -12.53
N LEU A 13 33.05 -7.79 -13.80
CA LEU A 13 31.79 -7.18 -14.22
C LEU A 13 30.59 -8.13 -14.09
N LEU A 14 30.79 -9.44 -14.28
CA LEU A 14 29.75 -10.46 -14.05
C LEU A 14 29.47 -10.68 -12.54
N VAL A 15 30.48 -10.54 -11.67
CA VAL A 15 30.29 -10.58 -10.22
C VAL A 15 29.62 -9.30 -9.70
N LEU A 16 29.88 -8.14 -10.33
CA LEU A 16 29.18 -6.89 -10.02
C LEU A 16 27.75 -6.83 -10.59
N ALA A 17 27.50 -7.43 -11.76
CA ALA A 17 26.14 -7.59 -12.32
C ALA A 17 25.33 -8.70 -11.62
N GLY A 18 25.98 -9.54 -10.80
CA GLY A 18 25.37 -10.62 -10.02
C GLY A 18 24.79 -10.21 -8.67
N HIS A 19 24.80 -8.93 -8.31
CA HIS A 19 24.09 -8.41 -7.12
C HIS A 19 22.61 -8.09 -7.42
N ALA A 20 21.99 -8.82 -8.35
CA ALA A 20 20.56 -9.06 -8.19
C ALA A 20 20.44 -9.90 -6.91
N GLN A 21 20.06 -9.28 -5.79
CA GLN A 21 19.65 -10.01 -4.61
C GLN A 21 18.63 -11.06 -5.06
N LEU A 22 19.04 -12.32 -5.10
CA LEU A 22 18.15 -13.45 -5.00
C LEU A 22 17.40 -13.23 -3.70
N MET A 23 16.25 -12.57 -3.77
CA MET A 23 15.28 -12.54 -2.69
C MET A 23 14.99 -14.00 -2.42
N THR A 24 15.51 -14.51 -1.30
CA THR A 24 15.17 -15.85 -0.83
C THR A 24 13.66 -15.92 -0.74
N GLU A 25 13.08 -16.92 -1.40
CA GLU A 25 11.66 -17.25 -1.29
C GLU A 25 11.29 -17.29 0.21
N GLY A 26 10.39 -16.39 0.63
CA GLY A 26 9.98 -16.23 2.04
C GLY A 26 10.47 -14.96 2.75
N GLN A 27 11.34 -14.14 2.15
CA GLN A 27 11.74 -12.86 2.75
C GLN A 27 10.68 -11.77 2.50
N LEU A 28 10.32 -11.02 3.55
CA LEU A 28 9.45 -9.84 3.45
C LEU A 28 10.02 -8.86 2.41
N LYS A 29 9.22 -8.56 1.38
CA LYS A 29 9.56 -7.52 0.40
C LYS A 29 9.10 -6.16 0.92
N VAL A 30 10.00 -5.19 0.99
CA VAL A 30 9.65 -3.78 1.24
C VAL A 30 9.86 -2.98 -0.03
N GLU A 31 8.86 -2.22 -0.45
CA GLU A 31 8.91 -1.48 -1.71
C GLU A 31 8.12 -0.16 -1.66
N VAL A 32 8.32 0.66 -2.68
CA VAL A 32 7.39 1.73 -3.06
C VAL A 32 6.73 1.28 -4.35
N SER A 33 5.40 1.29 -4.39
CA SER A 33 4.62 0.90 -5.57
C SER A 33 4.14 2.16 -6.30
N GLU A 34 4.37 2.19 -7.61
CA GLU A 34 3.90 3.27 -8.47
C GLU A 34 2.36 3.31 -8.49
N GLU A 35 1.71 2.17 -8.40
CA GLU A 35 0.25 2.04 -8.31
C GLU A 35 -0.33 2.62 -7.02
N VAL A 36 0.35 2.34 -5.89
CA VAL A 36 -0.03 2.90 -4.59
C VAL A 36 0.13 4.42 -4.61
N GLU A 37 1.26 4.93 -5.10
CA GLU A 37 1.46 6.39 -5.23
C GLU A 37 0.48 7.04 -6.21
N LEU A 38 0.13 6.37 -7.32
CA LEU A 38 -0.84 6.88 -8.29
C LEU A 38 -2.21 7.07 -7.64
N MET A 39 -2.68 6.07 -6.90
CA MET A 39 -3.98 6.13 -6.25
C MET A 39 -4.01 7.13 -5.07
N SER A 40 -2.94 7.27 -4.30
CA SER A 40 -2.89 8.26 -3.22
C SER A 40 -2.74 9.69 -3.74
N ILE A 41 -1.91 9.94 -4.77
CA ILE A 41 -1.81 11.27 -5.39
C ILE A 41 -3.12 11.67 -6.06
N LEU A 42 -3.81 10.74 -6.72
CA LEU A 42 -5.16 11.00 -7.24
C LEU A 42 -6.15 11.33 -6.11
N SER A 43 -6.08 10.60 -4.98
CA SER A 43 -6.94 10.85 -3.82
C SER A 43 -6.66 12.20 -3.16
N ARG A 44 -5.38 12.57 -3.05
CA ARG A 44 -4.94 13.91 -2.64
C ARG A 44 -5.47 14.99 -3.59
N ALA A 45 -5.32 14.80 -4.90
CA ALA A 45 -5.82 15.75 -5.90
C ALA A 45 -7.34 15.92 -5.84
N ALA A 46 -8.07 14.86 -5.49
CA ALA A 46 -9.51 14.90 -5.25
C ALA A 46 -9.91 15.55 -3.91
N GLY A 47 -8.94 15.94 -3.07
CA GLY A 47 -9.17 16.64 -1.81
C GLY A 47 -9.49 15.73 -0.62
N ARG A 48 -9.06 14.46 -0.66
CA ARG A 48 -9.23 13.53 0.48
C ARG A 48 -8.29 13.91 1.65
N PRO A 49 -8.82 14.27 2.84
CA PRO A 49 -7.99 14.70 3.96
C PRO A 49 -6.97 13.66 4.40
N GLU A 50 -7.34 12.37 4.39
CA GLU A 50 -6.51 11.25 4.82
C GLU A 50 -5.25 11.03 3.93
N PHE A 51 -5.21 11.63 2.74
CA PHE A 51 -4.05 11.64 1.82
C PHE A 51 -3.37 13.03 1.71
N SER A 52 -3.80 14.00 2.52
CA SER A 52 -3.44 15.42 2.36
C SER A 52 -2.66 16.03 3.52
N ASN A 53 -2.20 15.24 4.49
CA ASN A 53 -1.64 15.73 5.75
C ASN A 53 -0.23 16.40 5.68
N ASP A 54 0.37 16.56 4.50
CA ASP A 54 1.67 17.24 4.27
C ASP A 54 2.82 16.81 5.19
N LEU A 55 2.82 15.53 5.60
CA LEU A 55 3.82 14.98 6.53
C LEU A 55 5.10 14.48 5.85
N ALA A 56 5.17 14.53 4.51
CA ALA A 56 6.32 14.04 3.74
C ALA A 56 7.37 15.12 3.44
N ALA A 57 7.29 16.27 4.12
CA ALA A 57 8.23 17.39 4.02
C ALA A 57 8.43 17.86 2.56
N GLN A 58 9.66 17.76 2.01
CA GLN A 58 9.96 18.23 0.65
C GLN A 58 9.14 17.46 -0.40
N TYR A 59 8.92 16.15 -0.20
CA TYR A 59 8.14 15.35 -1.13
C TYR A 59 6.70 15.85 -1.29
N SER A 60 6.05 16.30 -0.20
CA SER A 60 4.71 16.91 -0.29
C SER A 60 4.70 18.18 -1.14
N LYS A 61 5.78 18.97 -1.12
CA LYS A 61 5.92 20.16 -1.97
C LYS A 61 6.17 19.79 -3.42
N ASP A 62 6.95 18.74 -3.68
CA ASP A 62 7.22 18.26 -5.02
C ASP A 62 5.95 17.71 -5.68
N VAL A 63 5.14 16.95 -4.92
CA VAL A 63 3.79 16.52 -5.34
C VAL A 63 2.90 17.72 -5.65
N GLU A 64 2.83 18.70 -4.76
CA GLU A 64 2.01 19.91 -4.97
C GLU A 64 2.45 20.69 -6.22
N SER A 65 3.76 20.92 -6.35
CA SER A 65 4.35 21.63 -7.49
C SER A 65 4.04 20.93 -8.81
N TRP A 66 4.13 19.60 -8.84
CA TRP A 66 3.89 18.83 -10.06
C TRP A 66 2.41 18.65 -10.40
N PHE A 67 1.56 18.34 -9.40
CA PHE A 67 0.19 17.90 -9.66
C PHE A 67 -0.87 19.00 -9.53
N SER A 68 -0.52 20.18 -9.01
CA SER A 68 -1.47 21.30 -8.81
C SER A 68 -2.18 21.75 -10.09
N GLU A 69 -1.51 21.70 -11.25
CA GLU A 69 -2.10 22.06 -12.55
C GLU A 69 -3.19 21.08 -13.01
N TYR A 70 -3.17 19.84 -12.50
CA TYR A 70 -4.11 18.78 -12.87
C TYR A 70 -5.30 18.65 -11.93
N ARG A 71 -5.50 19.56 -10.98
CA ARG A 71 -6.66 19.55 -10.05
C ARG A 71 -8.01 19.53 -10.75
N GLN A 72 -8.09 20.14 -11.93
CA GLN A 72 -9.31 20.18 -12.76
C GLN A 72 -9.30 19.11 -13.86
N HIS A 73 -8.37 18.15 -13.81
CA HIS A 73 -8.32 17.08 -14.79
C HIS A 73 -9.60 16.22 -14.70
N PRO A 74 -10.20 15.78 -15.83
CA PRO A 74 -11.48 15.05 -15.82
C PRO A 74 -11.50 13.80 -14.94
N MET A 75 -10.35 13.12 -14.76
CA MET A 75 -10.22 12.00 -13.83
C MET A 75 -10.40 12.43 -12.37
N VAL A 76 -9.92 13.60 -11.97
CA VAL A 76 -10.04 14.10 -10.58
C VAL A 76 -11.50 14.38 -10.26
N THR A 77 -12.21 15.09 -11.14
CA THR A 77 -13.66 15.34 -10.98
C THR A 77 -14.45 14.04 -10.97
N TYR A 78 -14.19 13.13 -11.91
CA TYR A 78 -14.83 11.81 -11.92
C TYR A 78 -14.56 11.03 -10.63
N TYR A 79 -13.34 11.09 -10.11
CA TYR A 79 -12.97 10.41 -8.88
C TYR A 79 -13.66 11.02 -7.66
N GLN A 80 -13.83 12.34 -7.60
CA GLN A 80 -14.64 13.02 -6.58
C GLN A 80 -16.09 12.54 -6.59
N ASP A 81 -16.69 12.35 -7.76
CA ASP A 81 -18.06 11.83 -7.89
C ASP A 81 -18.17 10.38 -7.37
N ILE A 82 -17.20 9.52 -7.71
CA ILE A 82 -17.11 8.14 -7.20
C ILE A 82 -16.99 8.14 -5.68
N ILE A 83 -16.09 8.97 -5.16
CA ILE A 83 -15.85 9.20 -3.74
C ILE A 83 -17.13 9.55 -3.00
N ALA A 84 -17.92 10.49 -3.54
CA ALA A 84 -19.16 10.95 -2.93
C ALA A 84 -20.26 9.90 -3.03
N LYS A 85 -20.34 9.18 -4.15
CA LYS A 85 -21.40 8.21 -4.43
C LYS A 85 -21.22 6.88 -3.70
N TYR A 86 -19.98 6.39 -3.62
CA TYR A 86 -19.67 5.04 -3.15
C TYR A 86 -18.83 5.01 -1.86
N GLY A 87 -18.45 6.18 -1.33
CA GLY A 87 -17.71 6.27 -0.07
C GLY A 87 -16.27 5.76 -0.15
N ILE A 88 -15.61 5.88 -1.31
CA ILE A 88 -14.23 5.40 -1.50
C ILE A 88 -13.23 6.22 -0.67
N GLY A 89 -12.57 5.61 0.31
CA GLY A 89 -11.53 6.23 1.14
C GLY A 89 -10.68 5.15 1.82
N TYR A 90 -9.63 5.56 2.53
CA TYR A 90 -8.80 4.66 3.36
C TYR A 90 -8.42 3.32 2.68
N ASP A 91 -8.80 2.20 3.30
CA ASP A 91 -8.56 0.82 2.87
C ASP A 91 -9.07 0.54 1.46
N ARG A 92 -10.16 1.18 1.03
CA ARG A 92 -10.73 1.02 -0.31
C ARG A 92 -9.78 1.53 -1.38
N VAL A 93 -9.07 2.64 -1.12
CA VAL A 93 -8.05 3.16 -2.05
C VAL A 93 -6.89 2.18 -2.16
N THR A 94 -6.46 1.62 -1.02
CA THR A 94 -5.43 0.57 -0.99
C THR A 94 -5.87 -0.68 -1.74
N ASN A 95 -7.10 -1.14 -1.55
CA ASN A 95 -7.66 -2.30 -2.22
C ASN A 95 -7.62 -2.15 -3.76
N MET A 96 -8.00 -0.98 -4.30
CA MET A 96 -7.83 -0.72 -5.73
C MET A 96 -6.36 -0.71 -6.14
N ALA A 97 -5.50 0.02 -5.42
CA ALA A 97 -4.08 0.16 -5.76
C ALA A 97 -3.35 -1.18 -5.86
N ILE A 98 -3.57 -2.09 -4.90
CA ILE A 98 -2.97 -3.43 -4.94
C ILE A 98 -3.57 -4.33 -6.01
N HIS A 99 -4.62 -3.93 -6.72
CA HIS A 99 -5.16 -4.66 -7.88
C HIS A 99 -4.78 -4.00 -9.21
N LEU A 100 -3.91 -3.00 -9.18
CA LEU A 100 -3.35 -2.40 -10.39
C LEU A 100 -1.99 -3.02 -10.74
N GLU A 101 -1.66 -2.94 -12.02
CA GLU A 101 -0.33 -3.16 -12.56
C GLU A 101 -0.02 -2.03 -13.55
N ILE A 102 1.13 -1.39 -13.39
CA ILE A 102 1.70 -0.48 -14.37
C ILE A 102 2.77 -1.22 -15.16
N ALA A 103 2.48 -1.48 -16.43
CA ALA A 103 3.41 -2.16 -17.33
C ALA A 103 3.47 -1.44 -18.68
N LYS A 104 4.69 -1.06 -19.11
CA LYS A 104 4.94 -0.37 -20.38
C LYS A 104 4.09 0.90 -20.52
N GLY A 105 4.02 1.71 -19.45
CA GLY A 105 3.30 2.98 -19.42
C GLY A 105 1.78 2.85 -19.51
N LYS A 106 1.23 1.70 -19.10
CA LYS A 106 -0.22 1.45 -19.07
C LYS A 106 -0.62 0.87 -17.72
N VAL A 107 -1.63 1.46 -17.12
CA VAL A 107 -2.30 0.95 -15.93
C VAL A 107 -3.28 -0.15 -16.34
N LYS A 108 -3.32 -1.25 -15.62
CA LYS A 108 -4.29 -2.33 -15.84
C LYS A 108 -4.78 -2.87 -14.52
N LEU A 109 -5.97 -3.44 -14.55
CA LEU A 109 -6.46 -4.24 -13.44
C LEU A 109 -5.91 -5.67 -13.55
N ILE A 110 -5.47 -6.22 -12.42
CA ILE A 110 -4.99 -7.59 -12.28
C ILE A 110 -5.67 -8.28 -11.10
N GLY A 111 -5.57 -9.61 -11.06
CA GLY A 111 -6.24 -10.40 -10.03
C GLY A 111 -7.74 -10.56 -10.27
N ASN A 112 -8.46 -10.92 -9.22
CA ASN A 112 -9.88 -11.21 -9.29
C ASN A 112 -10.70 -9.94 -8.98
N ARG A 113 -11.59 -9.56 -9.90
CA ARG A 113 -12.46 -8.38 -9.71
C ARG A 113 -13.41 -8.50 -8.52
N SER A 114 -13.74 -9.71 -8.08
CA SER A 114 -14.57 -9.89 -6.88
C SER A 114 -13.85 -9.55 -5.58
N GLU A 115 -12.53 -9.37 -5.61
CA GLU A 115 -11.73 -8.89 -4.46
C GLU A 115 -11.79 -7.35 -4.33
N LEU A 116 -12.36 -6.66 -5.32
CA LEU A 116 -12.63 -5.22 -5.29
C LEU A 116 -14.02 -4.97 -4.72
N ILE A 117 -14.08 -4.71 -3.42
CA ILE A 117 -15.33 -4.62 -2.63
C ILE A 117 -15.52 -3.22 -2.03
N ASN A 118 -16.59 -3.04 -1.25
CA ASN A 118 -16.88 -1.82 -0.49
C ASN A 118 -17.02 -0.57 -1.38
N GLY A 119 -17.67 -0.71 -2.52
CA GLY A 119 -17.97 0.37 -3.46
C GLY A 119 -17.42 0.14 -4.86
N TRP A 120 -16.29 -0.54 -4.98
CA TRP A 120 -15.67 -0.83 -6.29
C TRP A 120 -16.47 -1.83 -7.12
N GLU A 121 -17.25 -2.71 -6.49
CA GLU A 121 -18.17 -3.63 -7.15
C GLU A 121 -19.37 -2.92 -7.81
N ASN A 122 -19.65 -1.67 -7.41
CA ASN A 122 -20.81 -0.90 -7.85
C ASN A 122 -20.53 0.07 -9.02
N MET A 123 -19.35 -0.03 -9.65
CA MET A 123 -18.91 0.90 -10.68
C MET A 123 -18.40 0.23 -11.95
N ASP A 124 -18.35 1.00 -13.03
CA ASP A 124 -17.68 0.59 -14.26
C ASP A 124 -16.16 0.68 -14.07
N LEU A 125 -15.56 -0.44 -13.68
CA LEU A 125 -14.12 -0.58 -13.48
C LEU A 125 -13.34 -0.36 -14.78
N ASP A 126 -13.91 -0.68 -15.94
CA ASP A 126 -13.20 -0.51 -17.22
C ASP A 126 -13.13 0.97 -17.61
N ASP A 127 -14.21 1.74 -17.44
CA ASP A 127 -14.18 3.18 -17.62
C ASP A 127 -13.27 3.86 -16.58
N PHE A 128 -13.27 3.40 -15.33
CA PHE A 128 -12.34 3.88 -14.31
C PHE A 128 -10.88 3.69 -14.74
N ILE A 129 -10.48 2.47 -15.13
CA ILE A 129 -9.10 2.19 -15.58
C ILE A 129 -8.73 2.96 -16.84
N LYS A 130 -9.68 3.14 -17.77
CA LYS A 130 -9.47 3.96 -18.98
C LYS A 130 -9.16 5.42 -18.62
N ARG A 131 -9.92 6.02 -17.70
CA ARG A 131 -9.69 7.40 -17.25
C ARG A 131 -8.42 7.53 -16.41
N LEU A 132 -8.13 6.54 -15.57
CA LEU A 132 -6.90 6.48 -14.78
C LEU A 132 -5.66 6.39 -15.68
N ASN A 133 -5.72 5.61 -16.77
CA ASN A 133 -4.66 5.58 -17.78
C ASN A 133 -4.44 6.94 -18.45
N LYS A 134 -5.53 7.69 -18.74
CA LYS A 134 -5.42 9.03 -19.30
C LYS A 134 -4.76 9.98 -18.31
N TYR A 135 -5.19 9.97 -17.05
CA TYR A 135 -4.58 10.75 -15.97
C TYR A 135 -3.08 10.43 -15.84
N TYR A 136 -2.72 9.15 -15.70
CA TYR A 136 -1.33 8.69 -15.58
C TYR A 136 -0.41 9.25 -16.67
N LYS A 137 -0.90 9.31 -17.93
CA LYS A 137 -0.16 9.86 -19.06
C LYS A 137 -0.13 11.39 -19.06
N ASP A 138 -1.30 12.02 -18.92
CA ASP A 138 -1.45 13.47 -19.02
C ASP A 138 -0.66 14.17 -17.90
N THR A 139 -0.61 13.59 -16.70
CA THR A 139 0.18 14.12 -15.58
C THR A 139 1.66 13.73 -15.63
N ARG A 140 2.08 12.95 -16.64
CA ARG A 140 3.44 12.40 -16.74
C ARG A 140 3.86 11.70 -15.43
N PHE A 141 2.95 10.90 -14.87
CA PHE A 141 3.09 10.35 -13.53
C PHE A 141 4.37 9.52 -13.38
N HIS A 142 4.69 8.70 -14.39
CA HIS A 142 5.92 7.90 -14.40
C HIS A 142 7.18 8.77 -14.28
N GLU A 143 7.24 9.90 -14.97
CA GLU A 143 8.38 10.81 -14.90
C GLU A 143 8.55 11.37 -13.49
N PHE A 144 7.44 11.71 -12.83
CA PHE A 144 7.46 12.14 -11.44
C PHE A 144 7.95 11.02 -10.53
N PHE A 145 7.42 9.81 -10.68
CA PHE A 145 7.78 8.65 -9.86
C PHE A 145 9.27 8.30 -10.01
N GLU A 146 9.79 8.28 -11.23
CA GLU A 146 11.21 7.99 -11.52
C GLU A 146 12.16 9.05 -10.95
N GLN A 147 11.78 10.33 -10.96
CA GLN A 147 12.59 11.41 -10.38
C GLN A 147 12.83 11.26 -8.87
N HIS A 148 11.98 10.50 -8.17
CA HIS A 148 12.05 10.32 -6.72
C HIS A 148 12.61 8.95 -6.29
N GLN A 149 13.10 8.13 -7.24
CA GLN A 149 13.63 6.80 -6.92
C GLN A 149 14.73 6.84 -5.86
N SER A 150 15.69 7.76 -5.96
CA SER A 150 16.76 7.87 -4.96
C SER A 150 16.21 8.16 -3.56
N PHE A 151 15.22 9.04 -3.45
CA PHE A 151 14.56 9.36 -2.17
C PHE A 151 13.83 8.15 -1.58
N TYR A 152 13.11 7.39 -2.42
CA TYR A 152 12.47 6.15 -2.00
C TYR A 152 13.48 5.12 -1.50
N GLN A 153 14.56 4.88 -2.26
CA GLN A 153 15.58 3.90 -1.92
C GLN A 153 16.32 4.24 -0.62
N ASP A 154 16.58 5.53 -0.36
CA ASP A 154 17.22 5.97 0.88
C ASP A 154 16.36 5.66 2.12
N PHE A 155 15.04 5.85 2.03
CA PHE A 155 14.11 5.47 3.09
C PHE A 155 14.06 3.94 3.25
N LEU A 156 13.85 3.22 2.15
CA LEU A 156 13.74 1.75 2.14
C LEU A 156 14.97 1.09 2.75
N LYS A 157 16.18 1.59 2.46
CA LYS A 157 17.42 1.09 3.04
C LYS A 157 17.41 1.14 4.57
N THR A 158 16.96 2.26 5.14
CA THR A 158 16.87 2.41 6.59
C THR A 158 15.76 1.52 7.16
N TYR A 159 14.59 1.53 6.52
CA TYR A 159 13.44 0.71 6.91
C TYR A 159 13.78 -0.79 6.95
N GLN A 160 14.54 -1.26 5.96
CA GLN A 160 15.02 -2.65 5.87
C GLN A 160 15.86 -3.07 7.09
N THR A 161 16.58 -2.13 7.71
CA THR A 161 17.43 -2.43 8.87
C THR A 161 16.77 -2.12 10.21
N SER A 162 15.79 -1.21 10.25
CA SER A 162 15.16 -0.74 11.49
C SER A 162 13.80 -1.39 11.78
N VAL A 163 13.10 -1.90 10.76
CA VAL A 163 11.74 -2.45 10.92
C VAL A 163 11.68 -3.92 10.56
N VAL A 164 12.18 -4.31 9.39
CA VAL A 164 12.08 -5.69 8.88
C VAL A 164 12.60 -6.77 9.84
N PRO A 165 13.70 -6.57 10.59
CA PRO A 165 14.19 -7.60 11.54
C PRO A 165 13.20 -7.95 12.67
N HIS A 166 12.17 -7.13 12.87
CA HIS A 166 11.13 -7.33 13.87
C HIS A 166 9.85 -7.94 13.31
N ILE A 167 9.81 -8.25 12.00
CA ILE A 167 8.66 -8.84 11.33
C ILE A 167 8.93 -10.31 11.06
N HIS A 168 8.00 -11.16 11.47
CA HIS A 168 8.06 -12.61 11.35
C HIS A 168 6.88 -13.12 10.50
N PRO A 169 6.93 -13.05 9.16
CA PRO A 169 5.85 -13.50 8.28
C PRO A 169 5.35 -14.92 8.58
N GLU A 170 6.26 -15.82 8.97
CA GLU A 170 5.98 -17.21 9.33
C GLU A 170 5.08 -17.37 10.55
N TRP A 171 4.99 -16.34 11.41
CA TRP A 171 4.19 -16.38 12.62
C TRP A 171 2.69 -16.30 12.31
N TYR A 172 2.28 -15.52 11.31
CA TYR A 172 0.86 -15.20 11.06
C TYR A 172 0.03 -16.44 10.71
N SER A 173 0.40 -17.19 9.67
CA SER A 173 -0.37 -18.38 9.25
C SER A 173 -0.36 -19.48 10.32
N LYS A 174 0.71 -19.55 11.14
CA LYS A 174 0.80 -20.48 12.28
C LYS A 174 -0.09 -20.06 13.44
N PHE A 175 -0.11 -18.76 13.76
CA PHE A 175 -0.88 -18.22 14.87
C PHE A 175 -2.38 -18.22 14.59
N PHE A 176 -2.80 -17.68 13.44
CA PHE A 176 -4.22 -17.51 13.13
C PHE A 176 -4.88 -18.79 12.63
N ASN A 177 -4.17 -19.60 11.82
CA ASN A 177 -4.78 -20.70 11.09
C ASN A 177 -4.18 -22.08 11.43
N GLY A 178 -3.10 -22.13 12.23
CA GLY A 178 -2.38 -23.38 12.52
C GLY A 178 -1.76 -24.04 11.28
N THR A 179 -1.58 -23.28 10.19
CA THR A 179 -1.15 -23.79 8.87
C THR A 179 0.27 -23.38 8.55
N GLU A 180 0.93 -24.13 7.66
CA GLU A 180 2.24 -23.75 7.17
C GLU A 180 2.19 -22.42 6.40
N PRO A 181 3.19 -21.54 6.58
CA PRO A 181 3.23 -20.24 5.89
C PRO A 181 3.33 -20.44 4.38
N THR A 182 2.28 -20.03 3.67
CA THR A 182 2.23 -20.05 2.19
C THR A 182 2.05 -18.66 1.60
N ASP A 183 1.69 -17.67 2.42
CA ASP A 183 1.48 -16.29 2.00
C ASP A 183 2.80 -15.57 1.67
N ARG A 184 2.73 -14.63 0.73
CA ARG A 184 3.82 -13.71 0.39
C ARG A 184 3.55 -12.34 1.02
N PHE A 185 4.38 -11.95 1.98
CA PHE A 185 4.23 -10.68 2.69
C PHE A 185 4.95 -9.54 1.97
N ARG A 186 4.29 -8.38 1.89
CA ARG A 186 4.81 -7.16 1.27
C ARG A 186 4.50 -5.94 2.13
N ALA A 187 5.51 -5.13 2.40
CA ALA A 187 5.34 -3.80 2.96
C ALA A 187 5.47 -2.77 1.82
N ILE A 188 4.42 -2.00 1.56
CA ILE A 188 4.46 -0.91 0.60
C ILE A 188 4.47 0.41 1.35
N ILE A 189 5.45 1.26 1.07
CA ILE A 189 5.55 2.59 1.66
C ILE A 189 4.85 3.59 0.73
N GLY A 190 3.71 4.13 1.17
CA GLY A 190 2.98 5.20 0.50
C GLY A 190 3.46 6.57 0.98
N PHE A 191 4.20 7.29 0.15
CA PHE A 191 4.75 8.60 0.49
C PHE A 191 3.71 9.72 0.52
N THR A 192 2.55 9.49 -0.08
CA THR A 192 1.39 10.38 -0.03
C THR A 192 0.21 9.85 0.81
N TYR A 193 0.39 8.71 1.49
CA TYR A 193 -0.61 8.15 2.43
C TYR A 193 -0.66 8.87 3.80
N GLY A 194 0.34 9.70 4.11
CA GLY A 194 0.38 10.46 5.36
C GLY A 194 0.45 9.56 6.60
N THR A 195 -0.52 9.69 7.52
CA THR A 195 -0.64 8.81 8.71
C THR A 195 -1.48 7.57 8.48
N THR A 196 -2.04 7.40 7.28
CA THR A 196 -2.91 6.27 6.95
C THR A 196 -2.08 5.02 6.74
N ASN A 197 -2.50 3.93 7.37
CA ASN A 197 -1.93 2.60 7.19
C ASN A 197 -3.09 1.63 6.95
N ASN A 198 -2.94 0.71 6.00
CA ASN A 198 -3.98 -0.26 5.69
C ASN A 198 -3.40 -1.65 5.43
N GLY A 199 -4.00 -2.64 6.05
CA GLY A 199 -3.87 -4.05 5.71
C GLY A 199 -4.71 -4.40 4.49
N ALA A 200 -4.14 -5.20 3.60
CA ALA A 200 -4.87 -5.72 2.44
C ALA A 200 -4.33 -7.08 2.01
N TRP A 201 -5.07 -7.77 1.16
CA TRP A 201 -4.63 -9.02 0.55
C TRP A 201 -5.13 -9.12 -0.89
N ARG A 202 -4.45 -9.97 -1.68
CA ARG A 202 -4.84 -10.32 -3.05
C ARG A 202 -4.45 -11.76 -3.35
N GLN A 203 -5.23 -12.45 -4.18
CA GLN A 203 -4.88 -13.78 -4.66
C GLN A 203 -4.88 -13.83 -6.20
N LEU A 204 -3.69 -13.76 -6.81
CA LEU A 204 -3.58 -13.94 -8.27
C LEU A 204 -3.81 -15.42 -8.67
N PRO A 205 -4.42 -15.70 -9.84
CA PRO A 205 -4.65 -17.07 -10.29
C PRO A 205 -3.36 -17.90 -10.34
N GLY A 206 -3.35 -19.02 -9.62
CA GLY A 206 -2.21 -19.96 -9.60
C GLY A 206 -0.96 -19.45 -8.87
N GLN A 207 -1.03 -18.31 -8.17
CA GLN A 207 0.08 -17.82 -7.35
C GLN A 207 -0.21 -18.01 -5.86
N PRO A 208 0.75 -17.84 -4.95
CA PRO A 208 0.45 -17.71 -3.53
C PRO A 208 -0.29 -16.41 -3.22
N ARG A 209 -1.10 -16.40 -2.16
CA ARG A 209 -1.78 -15.19 -1.67
C ARG A 209 -0.73 -14.17 -1.26
N GLU A 210 -0.99 -12.91 -1.58
CA GLU A 210 -0.16 -11.79 -1.16
C GLU A 210 -0.85 -11.04 -0.04
N VAL A 211 -0.09 -10.75 1.02
CA VAL A 211 -0.55 -10.02 2.21
C VAL A 211 0.26 -8.73 2.31
N PHE A 212 -0.46 -7.61 2.36
CA PHE A 212 0.11 -6.27 2.23
C PHE A 212 -0.08 -5.48 3.52
N ALA A 213 0.98 -4.77 3.91
CA ALA A 213 0.89 -3.62 4.80
C ALA A 213 1.24 -2.39 3.96
N VAL A 214 0.25 -1.55 3.66
CA VAL A 214 0.47 -0.28 2.97
C VAL A 214 0.57 0.82 4.02
N LEU A 215 1.77 1.38 4.16
CA LEU A 215 2.15 2.22 5.29
C LEU A 215 2.44 3.64 4.85
N GLY A 216 1.84 4.61 5.54
CA GLY A 216 2.06 6.01 5.30
C GLY A 216 3.45 6.47 5.74
N TYR A 217 4.19 7.08 4.81
CA TYR A 217 5.40 7.81 5.15
C TYR A 217 5.06 9.10 5.91
N GLN A 218 5.80 9.36 6.97
CA GLN A 218 5.69 10.60 7.72
C GLN A 218 7.01 10.97 8.38
N ILE A 219 7.31 12.28 8.38
CA ILE A 219 8.31 12.87 9.26
C ILE A 219 7.66 13.13 10.62
N VAL A 220 8.22 12.55 11.68
CA VAL A 220 7.75 12.79 13.05
C VAL A 220 8.15 14.22 13.46
N PRO A 221 7.20 15.16 13.63
CA PRO A 221 7.53 16.58 13.77
C PRO A 221 8.45 16.88 14.96
N MET A 222 8.25 16.18 16.09
CA MET A 222 9.08 16.36 17.30
C MET A 222 10.50 15.79 17.17
N LYS A 223 10.76 14.90 16.19
CA LYS A 223 12.05 14.22 16.02
C LYS A 223 12.78 14.64 14.73
N GLY A 224 12.10 15.33 13.81
CA GLY A 224 12.65 15.76 12.53
C GLY A 224 13.15 14.61 11.64
N ARG A 225 12.67 13.38 11.87
CA ARG A 225 13.09 12.17 11.14
C ARG A 225 11.90 11.30 10.76
N PRO A 226 12.04 10.44 9.72
CA PRO A 226 10.99 9.51 9.35
C PRO A 226 10.61 8.56 10.50
N LEU A 227 9.34 8.14 10.51
CA LEU A 227 8.84 7.11 11.41
C LEU A 227 9.31 5.72 10.98
N TYR A 228 9.92 4.98 11.90
CA TYR A 228 10.27 3.56 11.75
C TYR A 228 9.68 2.82 12.94
N ASP A 229 8.52 2.18 12.73
CA ASP A 229 7.76 1.50 13.77
C ASP A 229 7.30 0.14 13.25
N ALA A 230 7.74 -0.93 13.90
CA ALA A 230 7.38 -2.30 13.53
C ALA A 230 5.95 -2.67 13.95
N SER A 231 5.35 -1.96 14.91
CA SER A 231 3.98 -2.25 15.33
C SER A 231 2.96 -1.97 14.23
N LEU A 232 3.24 -1.01 13.33
CA LEU A 232 2.36 -0.66 12.21
C LEU A 232 2.21 -1.82 11.20
N PRO A 233 3.26 -2.32 10.52
CA PRO A 233 3.11 -3.47 9.64
C PRO A 233 2.58 -4.69 10.38
N ILE A 234 2.92 -4.89 11.67
CA ILE A 234 2.40 -6.02 12.44
C ILE A 234 0.87 -5.95 12.55
N HIS A 235 0.34 -4.77 12.88
CA HIS A 235 -1.09 -4.52 12.91
C HIS A 235 -1.72 -4.71 11.53
N GLU A 236 -1.16 -4.09 10.49
CA GLU A 236 -1.76 -4.14 9.15
C GLU A 236 -1.80 -5.54 8.56
N TYR A 237 -0.78 -6.36 8.79
CA TYR A 237 -0.80 -7.74 8.33
C TYR A 237 -1.88 -8.58 9.02
N ALA A 238 -2.24 -8.29 10.26
CA ALA A 238 -3.26 -9.03 11.00
C ALA A 238 -4.65 -8.92 10.34
N HIS A 239 -4.97 -7.78 9.70
CA HIS A 239 -6.26 -7.59 9.00
C HIS A 239 -6.52 -8.64 7.91
N ALA A 240 -5.47 -9.16 7.25
CA ALA A 240 -5.61 -10.22 6.24
C ALA A 240 -6.02 -11.59 6.81
N PHE A 241 -6.00 -11.74 8.13
CA PHE A 241 -6.38 -12.96 8.85
C PHE A 241 -7.62 -12.74 9.73
N VAL A 242 -7.71 -11.58 10.40
CA VAL A 242 -8.84 -11.25 11.28
C VAL A 242 -10.10 -10.92 10.48
N ASN A 243 -10.03 -10.08 9.44
CA ASN A 243 -11.22 -9.65 8.72
C ASN A 243 -11.99 -10.81 8.09
N PRO A 244 -11.35 -11.80 7.42
CA PRO A 244 -12.07 -12.97 6.91
C PRO A 244 -12.78 -13.79 7.98
N LEU A 245 -12.29 -13.78 9.23
CA LEU A 245 -12.98 -14.43 10.35
C LEU A 245 -14.26 -13.70 10.72
N LEU A 246 -14.26 -12.36 10.66
CA LEU A 246 -15.42 -11.50 10.91
C LEU A 246 -16.40 -11.44 9.73
N ASP A 247 -15.92 -11.64 8.51
CA ASP A 247 -16.78 -11.73 7.32
C ASP A 247 -17.69 -12.97 7.35
N ASN A 248 -17.34 -13.98 8.16
CA ASN A 248 -18.23 -15.10 8.46
C ASN A 248 -19.35 -14.66 9.42
N PRO A 249 -20.63 -14.69 9.01
CA PRO A 249 -21.74 -14.22 9.84
C PRO A 249 -21.90 -14.95 11.18
N ASP A 250 -21.59 -16.24 11.23
CA ASP A 250 -21.70 -17.04 12.45
C ASP A 250 -20.63 -16.63 13.48
N ASN A 251 -19.40 -16.41 13.00
CA ASN A 251 -18.32 -15.90 13.84
C ASN A 251 -18.64 -14.49 14.34
N ALA A 252 -19.06 -13.60 13.45
CA ALA A 252 -19.44 -12.23 13.82
C ALA A 252 -20.55 -12.22 14.88
N ALA A 253 -21.61 -13.00 14.67
CA ALA A 253 -22.71 -13.11 15.64
C ALA A 253 -22.24 -13.66 17.00
N SER A 254 -21.26 -14.58 17.02
CA SER A 254 -20.77 -15.18 18.26
C SER A 254 -20.00 -14.22 19.17
N ILE A 255 -19.39 -13.18 18.60
CA ILE A 255 -18.56 -12.22 19.34
C ILE A 255 -19.16 -10.81 19.42
N GLU A 256 -20.26 -10.54 18.69
CA GLU A 256 -20.87 -9.21 18.59
C GLU A 256 -21.13 -8.57 19.96
N SER A 257 -21.72 -9.31 20.91
CA SER A 257 -22.02 -8.78 22.24
C SER A 257 -20.75 -8.30 22.97
N VAL A 258 -19.65 -9.03 22.85
CA VAL A 258 -18.36 -8.66 23.48
C VAL A 258 -17.73 -7.49 22.74
N GLY A 259 -17.77 -7.51 21.40
CA GLY A 259 -17.26 -6.40 20.59
C GLY A 259 -17.99 -5.09 20.88
N GLN A 260 -19.31 -5.12 21.03
CA GLN A 260 -20.11 -3.94 21.38
C GLN A 260 -19.74 -3.40 22.76
N GLU A 261 -19.53 -4.27 23.75
CA GLU A 261 -19.08 -3.88 25.10
C GLU A 261 -17.69 -3.24 25.06
N LEU A 262 -16.74 -3.84 24.32
CA LEU A 262 -15.39 -3.28 24.13
C LEU A 262 -15.43 -1.92 23.45
N LEU A 263 -16.23 -1.76 22.39
CA LEU A 263 -16.41 -0.48 21.73
C LEU A 263 -16.99 0.56 22.69
N GLN A 264 -17.99 0.20 23.51
CA GLN A 264 -18.59 1.12 24.47
C GLN A 264 -17.57 1.58 25.52
N LEU A 265 -16.74 0.66 26.04
CA LEU A 265 -15.70 0.98 27.03
C LEU A 265 -14.57 1.85 26.46
N SER A 266 -14.33 1.77 25.15
CA SER A 266 -13.22 2.46 24.47
C SER A 266 -13.68 3.56 23.49
N GLN A 267 -14.97 3.90 23.48
CA GLN A 267 -15.61 4.66 22.40
C GLN A 267 -14.89 5.98 22.08
N ALA A 268 -14.51 6.74 23.11
CA ALA A 268 -13.83 8.01 22.94
C ALA A 268 -12.47 7.85 22.23
N ALA A 269 -11.70 6.81 22.56
CA ALA A 269 -10.41 6.53 21.93
C ALA A 269 -10.56 5.96 20.52
N MET A 270 -11.57 5.11 20.29
CA MET A 270 -11.83 4.49 18.98
C MET A 270 -12.35 5.51 17.97
N GLN A 271 -13.23 6.43 18.38
CA GLN A 271 -13.73 7.51 17.51
C GLN A 271 -12.60 8.42 17.01
N GLN A 272 -11.61 8.73 17.85
CA GLN A 272 -10.45 9.54 17.44
C GLN A 272 -9.57 8.87 16.40
N GLN A 273 -9.63 7.53 16.30
CA GLN A 273 -8.88 6.71 15.34
C GLN A 273 -9.73 6.33 14.12
N ALA A 274 -10.92 6.90 13.99
CA ALA A 274 -11.90 6.57 12.95
C ALA A 274 -12.34 5.08 12.97
N TYR A 275 -12.47 4.50 14.17
CA TYR A 275 -12.98 3.14 14.40
C TYR A 275 -14.41 3.20 14.98
N PRO A 276 -15.45 3.40 14.15
CA PRO A 276 -16.81 3.67 14.62
C PRO A 276 -17.63 2.40 14.92
N THR A 277 -17.13 1.22 14.56
CA THR A 277 -17.88 -0.04 14.66
C THR A 277 -17.15 -1.06 15.49
N TRP A 278 -17.88 -1.99 16.10
CA TRP A 278 -17.31 -2.98 16.99
C TRP A 278 -16.39 -3.95 16.24
N GLN A 279 -16.68 -4.20 14.96
CA GLN A 279 -15.90 -5.06 14.08
C GLN A 279 -14.45 -4.57 13.90
N ILE A 280 -14.21 -3.27 14.06
CA ILE A 280 -12.87 -2.68 13.94
C ILE A 280 -12.11 -2.72 15.28
N VAL A 281 -12.83 -2.89 16.40
CA VAL A 281 -12.26 -2.93 17.75
C VAL A 281 -11.78 -4.34 18.14
N VAL A 282 -12.38 -5.37 17.55
CA VAL A 282 -12.09 -6.78 17.84
C VAL A 282 -11.02 -7.38 16.95
#